data_AF-A0A3C1ZEV7-F1
#
_entry.id   AF-A0A3C1ZEV7-F1
#
_cell.length_a   1.000
_cell.length_b   1.000
_cell.length_c   1.000
_cell.angle_alpha   90.00
_cell.angle_beta   90.00
_cell.angle_gamma   90.00
#
_symmetry.space_group_name_H-M   'P 1'
#
loop_
_entity.id
_entity.type
_entity.pdbx_description
1 polymer ?
#
loop_
_entity_poly.entity_id
_entity_poly.type
_entity_poly.pdbx_seq_one_letter_code
_entity_poly.pdbx_strand_id
1 'polypeptide(L)' 'MPSALMAQTMKIQGTVVDDSDGEPLPGVTVTLEGTNKATVTDFDGQYVFTADKPGTLVFSFVGM' A
#
# COMPACT_ATOMS: atom_id res chain seq x y z
N MET A 1 21.21 2.52 28.54
CA MET A 1 19.94 1.92 28.12
C MET A 1 20.01 1.76 26.61
N PRO A 2 19.89 0.56 26.03
CA PRO A 2 19.87 0.43 24.58
C PRO A 2 18.52 0.97 24.09
N SER A 3 18.55 2.07 23.35
CA SER A 3 17.42 2.51 22.55
C SER A 3 17.10 1.36 21.61
N ALA A 4 15.97 0.68 21.83
CA ALA A 4 15.47 -0.29 20.88
C ALA A 4 15.40 0.43 19.53
N LEU A 5 16.19 -0.03 18.57
CA LEU A 5 15.90 0.21 17.15
C LEU A 5 14.55 -0.45 16.91
N MET A 6 13.46 0.23 17.22
CA MET A 6 12.20 -0.08 16.59
C MET A 6 12.43 0.30 15.13
N ALA A 7 12.69 -0.69 14.28
CA ALA A 7 12.33 -0.56 12.88
C ALA A 7 10.87 -0.10 12.93
N GLN A 8 10.62 1.18 12.63
CA GLN A 8 9.28 1.73 12.77
C GLN A 8 8.47 1.11 11.64
N THR A 9 7.87 -0.02 11.94
CA THR A 9 7.00 -0.71 11.01
C THR A 9 5.72 0.10 10.97
N MET A 10 5.63 0.99 9.97
CA MET A 10 4.46 1.84 9.76
C MET A 10 3.42 1.03 9.01
N LYS A 11 2.26 0.84 9.64
CA LYS A 11 1.10 0.26 9.00
C LYS A 11 0.36 1.37 8.25
N ILE A 12 0.36 1.30 6.93
CA ILE A 12 -0.45 2.15 6.05
C ILE A 12 -1.68 1.34 5.64
N GLN A 13 -2.86 1.92 5.83
CA GLN A 13 -4.12 1.31 5.41
C GLN A 13 -4.98 2.37 4.74
N GLY A 14 -5.72 1.97 3.73
CA GLY A 14 -6.60 2.87 3.00
C GLY A 14 -7.45 2.10 1.99
N THR A 15 -8.24 2.86 1.24
CA THR A 15 -9.10 2.34 0.17
C THR A 15 -8.70 3.02 -1.14
N VAL A 16 -8.54 2.24 -2.20
CA VAL A 16 -8.33 2.75 -3.55
C VAL A 16 -9.67 2.79 -4.25
N VAL A 17 -10.02 3.95 -4.77
CA VAL A 17 -11.28 4.22 -5.49
C VAL A 17 -10.98 4.83 -6.85
N ASP A 18 -11.88 4.63 -7.80
CA ASP A 18 -11.84 5.29 -9.10
C ASP A 18 -12.15 6.79 -8.95
N ASP A 19 -11.43 7.63 -9.69
CA ASP A 19 -11.61 9.08 -9.65
C ASP A 19 -12.95 9.53 -10.27
N SER A 20 -13.46 8.76 -11.24
CA SER A 20 -14.63 9.15 -12.04
C SER A 20 -15.94 8.87 -11.34
N ASP A 21 -16.08 7.67 -10.75
CA ASP A 21 -17.33 7.20 -10.13
C ASP A 21 -17.22 6.99 -8.61
N GLY A 22 -16.00 6.95 -8.07
CA GLY A 22 -15.76 6.64 -6.65
C GLY A 22 -15.92 5.16 -6.29
N GLU A 23 -16.08 4.29 -7.29
CA GLU A 23 -16.15 2.84 -7.08
C GLU A 23 -14.81 2.29 -6.54
N PRO A 24 -14.84 1.35 -5.59
CA PRO A 24 -13.63 0.70 -5.10
C PRO A 24 -12.95 -0.09 -6.21
N LEU A 25 -11.62 0.02 -6.30
CA LEU A 25 -10.82 -0.66 -7.32
C LEU A 25 -10.12 -1.89 -6.74
N PRO A 26 -10.63 -3.11 -7.03
CA PRO A 26 -9.96 -4.35 -6.64
C PRO A 26 -8.79 -4.68 -7.58
N GLY A 27 -7.76 -5.33 -7.05
CA GLY A 27 -6.62 -5.78 -7.86
C GLY A 27 -5.58 -4.69 -8.17
N VAL A 28 -5.64 -3.55 -7.48
CA VAL A 28 -4.59 -2.52 -7.55
C VAL A 28 -3.39 -3.00 -6.77
N THR A 29 -2.23 -3.07 -7.42
CA THR A 29 -0.96 -3.41 -6.80
C THR A 29 -0.33 -2.17 -6.17
N VAL A 30 -0.07 -2.22 -4.87
CA VAL A 30 0.57 -1.15 -4.09
C VAL A 30 1.97 -1.60 -3.71
N THR A 31 2.99 -0.96 -4.25
CA THR A 31 4.41 -1.33 -4.05
C THR A 31 5.17 -0.17 -3.43
N LEU A 32 6.10 -0.46 -2.52
CA LEU A 32 7.03 0.56 -2.03
C LEU A 32 8.25 0.66 -2.94
N GLU A 33 8.48 1.84 -3.49
CA GLU A 33 9.56 2.10 -4.45
C GLU A 33 10.93 1.71 -3.87
N GLY A 34 11.72 1.01 -4.69
CA GLY A 34 13.03 0.49 -4.29
C GLY A 34 12.96 -0.63 -3.26
N THR A 35 11.83 -1.34 -3.14
CA THR A 35 11.69 -2.58 -2.36
C THR A 35 10.92 -3.64 -3.14
N ASN A 36 11.03 -4.90 -2.69
CA ASN A 36 10.19 -5.99 -3.17
C ASN A 36 8.89 -6.14 -2.34
N LYS A 37 8.53 -5.12 -1.54
CA LYS A 37 7.29 -5.16 -0.76
C LYS A 37 6.15 -4.62 -1.61
N ALA A 38 5.19 -5.50 -1.89
CA ALA A 38 3.95 -5.17 -2.56
C ALA A 38 2.75 -5.75 -1.79
N THR A 39 1.61 -5.09 -1.90
CA THR A 39 0.30 -5.60 -1.48
C THR A 39 -0.70 -5.37 -2.62
N VAL A 40 -1.85 -6.01 -2.57
CA VAL A 40 -2.91 -5.88 -3.59
C VAL A 40 -4.19 -5.49 -2.88
N THR A 41 -4.99 -4.60 -3.47
CA THR A 41 -6.30 -4.24 -2.94
C THR A 41 -7.28 -5.41 -3.04
N ASP A 42 -8.13 -5.56 -2.03
CA ASP A 42 -9.20 -6.55 -2.00
C ASP A 42 -10.43 -6.12 -2.83
N PHE A 43 -11.51 -6.92 -2.76
CA PHE A 43 -12.78 -6.66 -3.47
C PHE A 43 -13.43 -5.32 -3.12
N ASP A 44 -13.18 -4.79 -1.92
CA ASP A 44 -13.69 -3.52 -1.44
C ASP A 44 -12.68 -2.37 -1.69
N GLY A 45 -11.62 -2.63 -2.47
CA GLY A 45 -10.56 -1.67 -2.76
C GLY A 45 -9.65 -1.38 -1.56
N GLN A 46 -9.80 -2.11 -0.45
CA GLN A 46 -9.02 -1.88 0.76
C GLN A 46 -7.64 -2.50 0.62
N TYR A 47 -6.63 -1.79 1.14
CA TYR A 47 -5.27 -2.32 1.26
C TYR A 47 -4.71 -2.10 2.64
N VAL A 48 -3.84 -3.02 3.03
CA VAL A 48 -2.97 -2.88 4.19
C VAL A 48 -1.54 -3.11 3.73
N PHE A 49 -0.72 -2.08 3.87
CA PHE A 49 0.69 -2.09 3.56
C PHE A 49 1.51 -1.84 4.81
N THR A 50 2.67 -2.49 4.90
CA THR A 50 3.56 -2.37 6.05
C THR A 50 4.93 -1.95 5.58
N ALA A 51 5.29 -0.70 5.89
CA ALA A 51 6.54 -0.07 5.49
C ALA A 51 7.50 0.02 6.67
N ASP A 52 8.69 -0.57 6.55
CA ASP A 52 9.73 -0.49 7.58
C ASP A 52 10.66 0.72 7.39
N LYS A 53 10.46 1.47 6.30
CA LYS A 53 11.20 2.68 5.94
C LYS A 53 10.27 3.69 5.24
N PRO A 54 10.55 5.00 5.35
CA PRO A 54 9.87 6.00 4.53
C PRO A 54 10.22 5.81 3.05
N GLY A 55 9.26 6.12 2.17
CA GLY A 55 9.44 6.05 0.72
C GLY A 55 8.13 6.31 -0.01
N THR A 56 8.19 6.21 -1.33
CA THR A 56 7.04 6.44 -2.22
C THR A 56 6.27 5.15 -2.43
N LEU A 57 4.96 5.18 -2.18
CA LEU A 57 4.06 4.09 -2.57
C LEU A 57 3.62 4.30 -4.02
N VAL A 58 3.84 3.29 -4.85
CA VAL A 58 3.44 3.25 -6.25
C VAL A 58 2.21 2.36 -6.36
N PHE A 59 1.12 2.94 -6.85
CA PHE A 59 -0.13 2.24 -7.12
C PHE A 59 -0.18 1.93 -8.61
N SER A 60 -0.29 0.65 -8.96
CA SER A 60 -0.38 0.18 -10.33
C SER A 60 -1.61 -0.71 -10.48
N PHE A 61 -2.51 -0.30 -11.35
CA PHE A 61 -3.66 -1.08 -11.74
C PHE A 61 -3.42 -1.60 -13.16
N VAL A 62 -3.39 -2.92 -13.32
CA VAL A 62 -3.33 -3.56 -14.63
C VAL A 62 -4.78 -3.79 -15.05
N GLY A 63 -5.36 -2.80 -15.76
CA GLY A 63 -6.67 -2.96 -16.36
C GLY A 63 -6.64 -4.11 -17.37
N MET A 64 -7.63 -5.00 -17.30
CA MET A 64 -7.91 -5.98 -18.35
C MET A 64 -8.77 -5.36 -19.44
#